data_AF-A0A1D2M9U2-F1
#
_entry.id   AF-A0A1D2M9U2-F1
#
_cell.length_a   1.000
_cell.length_b   1.000
_cell.length_c   1.000
_cell.angle_alpha   90.00
_cell.angle_beta   90.00
_cell.angle_gamma   90.00
#
_symmetry.space_group_name_H-M   'P 1'
#
loop_
_entity.id
_entity.type
_entity.pdbx_description
1 polymer ?
#
loop_
_entity_poly.entity_id
_entity_poly.type
_entity_poly.pdbx_seq_one_letter_code
_entity_poly.pdbx_strand_id
1 'polypeptide(L)'
;MATSNDNFPDETLIGGYNPRKRKEEVEAKLKKALDEIRKENIHLKIQQSGEVEDVSTMYLAAKMEEVDELKEEVEAYKNEARHFTKQYRTLQGHCGKLQTDLDAIDVSGRDDLRATRKKALNTIDQLTQQLAKKGHDDGKICPGCEVKD
;
A
#
# COMPACT_ATOMS: atom_id res chain seq x y z
N MET A 1 -39.28 57.98 32.26
CA MET A 1 -38.38 57.02 31.60
C MET A 1 -36.97 57.59 31.73
N ALA A 2 -36.25 57.21 32.78
CA ALA A 2 -34.96 57.81 33.12
C ALA A 2 -33.83 57.09 32.36
N THR A 3 -33.10 57.84 31.55
CA THR A 3 -31.82 57.44 30.96
C THR A 3 -30.77 57.48 32.06
N SER A 4 -30.37 56.31 32.57
CA SER A 4 -29.28 56.21 33.54
C SER A 4 -27.96 56.36 32.80
N ASN A 5 -27.42 57.57 32.91
CA ASN A 5 -26.12 57.98 32.41
C ASN A 5 -25.06 57.48 33.41
N ASP A 6 -24.57 56.25 33.23
CA ASP A 6 -23.54 55.68 34.11
C ASP A 6 -22.15 56.20 33.71
N ASN A 7 -21.87 57.40 34.20
CA ASN A 7 -20.59 58.08 34.14
C ASN A 7 -19.61 57.35 35.09
N PHE A 8 -18.87 56.37 34.58
CA PHE A 8 -17.77 55.75 35.32
C PHE A 8 -16.52 56.64 35.22
N PRO A 9 -15.90 57.03 36.35
CA PRO A 9 -14.69 57.83 36.32
C PRO A 9 -13.53 57.04 35.70
N ASP A 10 -12.86 57.67 34.76
CA ASP A 10 -11.62 57.18 34.14
C ASP A 10 -10.47 57.32 35.15
N GLU A 11 -10.36 56.33 36.05
CA GLU A 11 -9.21 56.23 36.95
C GLU A 11 -8.02 55.61 36.20
N THR A 12 -7.26 56.48 35.55
CA THR A 12 -5.85 56.22 35.21
C THR A 12 -5.01 56.15 36.50
N LEU A 13 -5.16 55.07 37.27
CA LEU A 13 -4.24 54.67 38.32
C LEU A 13 -3.12 53.82 37.71
N ILE A 14 -1.90 54.35 37.71
CA ILE A 14 -0.67 53.63 37.40
C ILE A 14 -0.60 52.41 38.33
N GLY A 15 -0.87 51.22 37.78
CA GLY A 15 -0.87 49.95 38.53
C GLY A 15 -2.25 49.37 38.91
N GLY A 16 -3.36 49.98 38.48
CA GLY A 16 -4.70 49.48 38.74
C GLY A 16 -5.07 48.25 37.91
N TYR A 17 -5.39 47.13 38.56
CA TYR A 17 -5.95 45.94 37.92
C TYR A 17 -7.25 46.29 37.19
N ASN A 18 -7.27 46.20 35.85
CA ASN A 18 -8.48 46.39 35.06
C ASN A 18 -9.09 45.02 34.70
N PRO A 19 -10.21 44.62 35.32
CA PRO A 19 -10.81 43.30 35.12
C PRO A 19 -11.28 43.05 33.69
N ARG A 20 -11.72 44.10 32.96
CA ARG A 20 -12.16 43.97 31.56
C ARG A 20 -10.99 43.69 30.63
N LYS A 21 -9.93 44.49 30.73
CA LYS A 21 -8.71 44.27 29.94
C LYS A 21 -8.10 42.90 30.20
N ARG A 22 -8.06 42.45 31.46
CA ARG A 22 -7.51 41.12 31.79
C ARG A 22 -8.38 39.99 31.25
N LYS A 23 -9.70 40.14 31.25
CA LYS A 23 -10.62 39.18 30.63
C LYS A 23 -10.37 39.08 29.12
N GLU A 24 -10.26 40.22 28.44
CA GLU A 24 -9.96 40.28 27.00
C GLU A 24 -8.61 39.64 26.66
N GLU A 25 -7.57 39.88 27.47
CA GLU A 25 -6.26 39.25 27.31
C GLU A 25 -6.30 37.72 27.46
N VAL A 26 -7.07 37.21 28.43
CA VAL A 26 -7.24 35.77 28.65
C VAL A 26 -8.02 35.14 27.49
N GLU A 27 -9.10 35.78 27.02
CA GLU A 27 -9.87 35.32 25.88
C GLU A 27 -9.03 35.32 24.59
N ALA A 28 -8.19 36.33 24.39
CA ALA A 28 -7.27 36.38 23.25
C ALA A 28 -6.22 35.25 23.30
N LYS A 29 -5.65 34.99 24.48
CA LYS A 29 -4.70 33.87 24.69
C LYS A 29 -5.37 32.52 24.46
N LEU A 30 -6.60 32.33 24.97
CA LEU A 30 -7.37 31.11 24.78
C LEU A 30 -7.68 30.88 23.29
N LYS A 31 -8.12 31.92 22.58
CA LYS A 31 -8.41 31.84 21.14
C LYS A 31 -7.16 31.46 20.35
N LYS A 32 -6.01 32.08 20.66
CA LYS A 32 -4.73 31.76 20.02
C LYS A 32 -4.32 30.30 20.25
N ALA A 33 -4.44 29.81 21.49
CA ALA A 33 -4.14 28.43 21.84
C ALA A 33 -5.08 27.44 21.13
N LEU A 34 -6.37 27.76 21.02
CA LEU A 34 -7.33 26.94 20.26
C LEU A 34 -7.01 26.90 18.76
N ASP A 35 -6.60 28.03 18.18
CA ASP A 35 -6.18 28.09 16.78
C ASP A 35 -4.87 27.31 16.53
N GLU A 36 -3.94 27.31 17.48
CA GLU A 36 -2.72 26.50 17.44
C GLU A 36 -3.05 24.99 17.51
N ILE A 37 -3.89 24.58 18.48
CA ILE A 37 -4.39 23.19 18.59
C ILE A 37 -5.12 22.77 17.31
N ARG A 38 -5.91 23.66 16.70
CA ARG A 38 -6.63 23.35 15.46
C ARG A 38 -5.67 23.15 14.28
N LYS A 39 -4.61 23.96 14.18
CA LYS A 39 -3.57 23.80 13.16
C LYS A 39 -2.77 22.52 13.36
N GLU A 40 -2.40 22.20 14.60
CA GLU A 40 -1.72 20.95 14.94
C GLU A 40 -2.57 19.74 14.59
N ASN A 41 -3.87 19.77 14.90
CA ASN A 41 -4.80 18.71 14.51
C ASN A 41 -4.97 18.57 12.99
N ILE A 42 -4.93 19.68 12.23
CA ILE A 42 -4.92 19.62 10.76
C ILE A 42 -3.62 18.97 10.28
N HIS A 43 -2.47 19.31 10.86
CA HIS A 43 -1.20 18.72 10.49
C HIS A 43 -1.12 17.22 10.83
N LEU A 44 -1.62 16.82 12.00
CA LEU A 44 -1.76 15.43 12.41
C LEU A 44 -2.70 14.65 11.49
N LYS A 45 -3.83 15.24 11.06
CA LYS A 45 -4.71 14.61 10.06
C LYS A 45 -4.04 14.45 8.71
N ILE A 46 -3.24 15.43 8.28
CA ILE A 46 -2.47 15.35 7.03
C ILE A 46 -1.38 14.28 7.12
N GLN A 47 -0.70 14.17 8.27
CA GLN A 47 0.30 13.14 8.53
C GLN A 47 -0.33 11.73 8.65
N GLN A 48 -1.51 11.61 9.26
CA GLN A 48 -2.26 10.34 9.33
C GLN A 48 -2.93 9.96 8.01
N SER A 49 -3.14 10.92 7.08
CA SER A 49 -3.56 10.64 5.71
C SER A 49 -2.40 10.27 4.77
N GLY A 50 -1.17 10.24 5.29
CA GLY A 50 -0.02 9.65 4.59
C GLY A 50 -0.15 8.13 4.56
N GLU A 51 -0.49 7.61 3.37
CA GLU A 51 -0.20 6.25 2.89
C GLU A 51 -0.40 5.13 3.92
N VAL A 52 -1.65 4.82 4.25
CA VAL A 52 -1.95 3.41 4.55
C VAL A 52 -1.86 2.70 3.21
N GLU A 53 -0.70 2.11 2.90
CA GLU A 53 -0.60 1.19 1.77
C GLU A 53 -1.66 0.11 1.97
N ASP A 54 -2.64 0.09 1.07
CA ASP A 54 -3.74 -0.86 1.18
C ASP A 54 -3.21 -2.29 1.15
N VAL A 55 -3.86 -3.19 1.89
CA VAL A 55 -3.44 -4.59 2.05
C VAL A 55 -3.28 -5.27 0.69
N SER A 56 -4.11 -4.96 -0.30
CA SER A 56 -3.96 -5.53 -1.64
C SER A 56 -2.75 -4.98 -2.39
N THR A 57 -2.33 -3.74 -2.12
CA THR A 57 -1.12 -3.15 -2.71
C THR A 57 0.11 -3.87 -2.16
N MET A 58 0.18 -4.04 -0.83
CA MET A 58 1.26 -4.78 -0.19
C MET A 58 1.30 -6.25 -0.64
N TYR A 59 0.13 -6.89 -0.71
CA TYR A 59 0.04 -8.29 -1.14
C TYR A 59 0.43 -8.47 -2.61
N LEU A 60 0.01 -7.57 -3.50
CA LEU A 60 0.42 -7.59 -4.91
C LEU A 60 1.92 -7.34 -5.06
N ALA A 61 2.50 -6.43 -4.28
CA ALA A 61 3.94 -6.17 -4.28
C ALA A 61 4.75 -7.42 -3.84
N ALA A 62 4.32 -8.09 -2.76
CA ALA A 62 4.93 -9.34 -2.33
C ALA A 62 4.83 -10.43 -3.42
N LYS A 63 3.68 -10.55 -4.09
CA LYS A 63 3.52 -11.50 -5.19
C LYS A 63 4.37 -11.16 -6.41
N MET A 64 4.63 -9.88 -6.67
CA MET A 64 5.54 -9.44 -7.72
C MET A 64 6.99 -9.85 -7.43
N GLU A 65 7.43 -9.76 -6.18
CA GLU A 65 8.75 -10.24 -5.74
C GLU A 65 8.88 -11.77 -5.94
N GLU A 66 7.87 -12.54 -5.51
CA GLU A 66 7.82 -14.00 -5.75
C GLU A 66 7.89 -14.35 -7.25
N VAL A 67 7.24 -13.54 -8.11
CA VAL A 67 7.31 -13.71 -9.57
C VAL A 67 8.72 -13.44 -10.11
N ASP A 68 9.42 -12.44 -9.57
CA ASP A 68 10.78 -12.11 -9.99
C ASP A 68 11.79 -13.19 -9.56
N GLU A 69 11.67 -13.73 -8.36
CA GLU A 69 12.46 -14.89 -7.92
C GLU A 69 12.22 -16.11 -8.83
N LEU A 70 10.95 -16.40 -9.16
CA LEU A 70 10.62 -17.51 -10.04
C LEU A 70 11.17 -17.33 -11.45
N LYS A 71 11.27 -16.09 -11.96
CA LYS A 71 11.96 -15.84 -13.24
C LYS A 71 13.40 -16.29 -13.17
N GLU A 72 14.12 -15.91 -12.12
CA GLU A 72 15.55 -16.25 -11.98
C GLU A 72 15.74 -17.76 -11.91
N GLU A 73 14.87 -18.47 -11.18
CA GLU A 73 14.89 -19.93 -11.12
C GLU A 73 14.62 -20.58 -12.48
N VAL A 74 13.64 -20.08 -13.24
CA VAL A 74 13.32 -20.59 -14.58
C VAL A 74 14.45 -20.28 -15.57
N GLU A 75 15.07 -19.11 -15.50
CA GLU A 75 16.25 -18.74 -16.30
C GLU A 75 17.46 -19.61 -15.97
N ALA A 76 17.73 -19.88 -14.69
CA ALA A 76 18.79 -20.80 -14.27
C ALA A 76 18.52 -22.22 -14.79
N TYR A 77 17.27 -22.65 -14.69
CA TYR A 77 16.81 -23.93 -15.22
C TYR A 77 16.86 -24.01 -16.75
N LYS A 78 16.94 -22.88 -17.49
CA LYS A 78 17.03 -22.92 -18.96
C LYS A 78 18.21 -23.72 -19.48
N ASN A 79 19.28 -23.88 -18.71
CA ASN A 79 20.43 -24.65 -19.17
C ASN A 79 20.28 -26.17 -18.95
N GLU A 80 19.19 -26.62 -18.32
CA GLU A 80 18.90 -28.02 -18.05
C GLU A 80 17.87 -28.60 -19.03
N ALA A 81 18.23 -29.68 -19.73
CA ALA A 81 17.50 -30.22 -20.87
C ALA A 81 16.40 -31.25 -20.51
N ARG A 82 15.94 -31.33 -19.26
CA ARG A 82 15.14 -32.48 -18.79
C ARG A 82 13.74 -32.08 -18.31
N HIS A 83 12.79 -32.07 -19.22
CA HIS A 83 11.35 -31.75 -19.06
C HIS A 83 10.53 -32.65 -18.11
N PHE A 84 11.18 -33.41 -17.23
CA PHE A 84 10.54 -34.27 -16.24
C PHE A 84 11.37 -34.38 -14.96
N THR A 85 12.25 -33.42 -14.68
CA THR A 85 12.87 -33.36 -13.36
C THR A 85 11.82 -32.98 -12.32
N LYS A 86 12.06 -33.39 -11.07
CA LYS A 86 11.29 -32.89 -9.93
C LYS A 86 11.23 -31.36 -9.94
N GLN A 87 12.33 -30.71 -10.29
CA GLN A 87 12.44 -29.25 -10.44
C GLN A 87 11.44 -28.69 -11.47
N TYR A 88 11.33 -29.27 -12.67
CA TYR A 88 10.35 -28.83 -13.67
C TYR A 88 8.92 -28.84 -13.12
N ARG A 89 8.51 -29.94 -12.47
CA ARG A 89 7.17 -30.05 -11.86
C ARG A 89 6.97 -29.04 -10.73
N THR A 90 8.00 -28.82 -9.91
CA THR A 90 7.96 -27.80 -8.86
C THR A 90 7.78 -26.41 -9.46
N LEU A 91 8.54 -26.05 -10.50
CA LEU A 91 8.47 -24.76 -11.18
C LEU A 91 7.11 -24.54 -11.87
N GLN A 92 6.58 -25.56 -12.56
CA GLN A 92 5.24 -25.50 -13.15
C GLN A 92 4.14 -25.35 -12.08
N GLY A 93 4.24 -26.11 -10.99
CA GLY A 93 3.31 -25.99 -9.87
C GLY A 93 3.39 -24.61 -9.21
N HIS A 94 4.59 -24.05 -9.09
CA HIS A 94 4.81 -22.71 -8.55
C HIS A 94 4.20 -21.63 -9.45
N CYS A 95 4.39 -21.72 -10.77
CA CYS A 95 3.74 -20.84 -11.75
C CYS A 95 2.21 -20.86 -11.61
N GLY A 96 1.61 -22.05 -11.56
CA GLY A 96 0.15 -22.20 -11.45
C GLY A 96 -0.41 -21.70 -10.11
N LYS A 97 0.33 -21.88 -9.02
CA LYS A 97 -0.04 -21.34 -7.71
C LYS A 97 -0.02 -19.81 -7.72
N LEU A 98 1.06 -19.19 -8.21
CA LEU A 98 1.17 -17.73 -8.31
C LEU A 98 0.09 -17.13 -9.21
N GLN A 99 -0.26 -17.79 -10.31
CA GLN A 99 -1.36 -17.36 -11.18
C GLN A 99 -2.70 -17.33 -10.42
N THR A 100 -2.99 -18.39 -9.65
CA THR A 100 -4.20 -18.48 -8.83
C THR A 100 -4.21 -17.42 -7.72
N ASP A 101 -3.08 -17.23 -7.04
CA ASP A 101 -2.92 -16.23 -5.97
C ASP A 101 -3.13 -14.80 -6.51
N LEU A 102 -2.61 -14.49 -7.70
CA LEU A 102 -2.78 -13.19 -8.36
C LEU A 102 -4.21 -12.95 -8.83
N ASP A 103 -4.88 -13.97 -9.36
CA ASP A 103 -6.28 -13.87 -9.78
C ASP A 103 -7.24 -13.66 -8.60
N ALA A 104 -6.88 -14.17 -7.42
CA ALA A 104 -7.63 -13.97 -6.19
C ALA A 104 -7.54 -12.53 -5.63
N ILE A 105 -6.63 -11.69 -6.14
CA ILE A 105 -6.46 -10.31 -5.67
C ILE A 105 -7.60 -9.44 -6.21
N ASP A 106 -8.38 -8.86 -5.28
CA ASP A 106 -9.39 -7.85 -5.62
C ASP A 106 -8.73 -6.52 -5.97
N VAL A 107 -8.89 -6.13 -7.23
CA VAL A 107 -8.36 -4.90 -7.83
C VAL A 107 -9.48 -3.98 -8.30
N SER A 108 -10.69 -4.16 -7.78
CA SER A 108 -11.86 -3.37 -8.14
C SER A 108 -11.62 -1.88 -7.91
N GLY A 109 -11.87 -1.06 -8.94
CA GLY A 109 -11.70 0.39 -8.89
C GLY A 109 -10.25 0.89 -8.88
N ARG A 110 -9.24 0.02 -9.00
CA ARG A 110 -7.82 0.40 -8.98
C ARG A 110 -7.11 -0.01 -10.25
N ASP A 111 -7.02 0.94 -11.18
CA ASP A 111 -6.43 0.72 -12.51
C ASP A 111 -4.93 0.42 -12.44
N ASP A 112 -4.21 1.02 -11.50
CA ASP A 112 -2.79 0.77 -11.30
C ASP A 112 -2.52 -0.67 -10.87
N LEU A 113 -3.27 -1.18 -9.87
CA LEU A 113 -3.15 -2.58 -9.44
C LEU A 113 -3.63 -3.55 -10.52
N ARG A 114 -4.65 -3.20 -11.31
CA ARG A 114 -5.07 -3.99 -12.48
C ARG A 114 -3.95 -4.11 -13.50
N ALA A 115 -3.25 -3.02 -13.80
CA ALA A 115 -2.14 -3.01 -14.74
C ALA A 115 -0.97 -3.86 -14.20
N THR A 116 -0.62 -3.71 -12.92
CA THR A 116 0.45 -4.49 -12.28
C THR A 116 0.11 -5.98 -12.22
N ARG A 117 -1.10 -6.35 -11.80
CA ARG A 117 -1.57 -7.74 -11.82
C ARG A 117 -1.50 -8.32 -13.24
N LYS A 118 -1.93 -7.58 -14.25
CA LYS A 118 -1.87 -8.02 -15.65
C LYS A 118 -0.42 -8.24 -16.11
N LYS A 119 0.51 -7.37 -15.74
CA LYS A 119 1.94 -7.56 -16.02
C LYS A 119 2.49 -8.84 -15.37
N ALA A 120 2.11 -9.10 -14.12
CA ALA A 120 2.48 -10.31 -13.38
C ALA A 120 1.96 -11.58 -14.08
N LEU A 121 0.67 -11.61 -14.43
CA LEU A 121 0.05 -12.74 -15.12
C LEU A 121 0.70 -13.00 -16.49
N ASN A 122 0.90 -11.95 -17.30
CA ASN A 122 1.57 -12.08 -18.60
C ASN A 122 2.98 -12.66 -18.46
N THR A 123 3.67 -12.30 -17.38
CA THR A 123 5.01 -12.79 -17.08
C THR A 123 4.98 -14.28 -16.74
N ILE A 124 4.08 -14.70 -15.85
CA ILE A 124 3.91 -16.11 -15.49
C ILE A 124 3.51 -16.94 -16.71
N ASP A 125 2.64 -16.42 -17.58
CA ASP A 125 2.27 -17.08 -18.83
C ASP A 125 3.49 -17.28 -19.74
N GLN A 126 4.37 -16.27 -19.85
CA GLN A 126 5.61 -16.40 -20.60
C GLN A 126 6.55 -17.45 -19.99
N LEU A 127 6.71 -17.46 -18.66
CA LEU A 127 7.53 -18.46 -17.96
C LEU A 127 6.98 -19.87 -18.17
N THR A 128 5.65 -20.04 -18.07
CA THR A 128 4.96 -21.31 -18.30
C THR A 128 5.15 -21.79 -19.73
N GLN A 129 5.08 -20.89 -20.73
CA GLN A 129 5.38 -21.21 -22.12
C GLN A 129 6.86 -21.57 -22.33
N GLN A 130 7.80 -20.89 -21.65
CA GLN A 130 9.22 -21.21 -21.74
C GLN A 130 9.52 -22.61 -21.17
N LEU A 131 8.88 -22.97 -20.06
CA LEU A 131 8.94 -24.30 -19.49
C LEU A 131 8.30 -25.33 -20.45
N ALA A 132 7.12 -25.03 -20.99
CA ALA A 132 6.37 -25.93 -21.88
C ALA A 132 7.08 -26.18 -23.22
N LYS A 133 7.69 -25.17 -23.83
CA LYS A 133 8.48 -25.28 -25.09
C LYS A 133 9.68 -26.22 -24.98
N LYS A 134 10.11 -26.55 -23.75
CA LYS A 134 11.17 -27.53 -23.51
C LYS A 134 10.63 -28.93 -23.20
N GLY A 135 9.31 -29.07 -23.05
CA GLY A 135 8.60 -30.35 -22.98
C GLY A 135 8.22 -30.87 -24.37
N HIS A 136 7.85 -32.15 -24.44
CA HIS A 136 7.27 -32.71 -25.66
C HIS A 136 5.93 -32.01 -25.97
N ASP A 137 5.75 -31.59 -27.23
CA ASP A 137 4.54 -30.92 -27.74
C ASP A 137 3.27 -31.80 -27.66
N ASP A 138 3.43 -33.08 -27.32
CA ASP A 138 2.41 -34.11 -27.49
C ASP A 138 1.45 -34.24 -26.30
N GLY A 139 1.72 -33.57 -25.16
CA GLY A 139 0.93 -33.74 -23.93
C GLY A 139 0.90 -35.16 -23.37
N LYS A 140 1.74 -36.06 -23.90
CA LYS A 140 1.82 -37.48 -23.54
C LYS A 140 2.91 -37.72 -22.50
N ILE A 141 2.64 -38.65 -21.60
CA ILE A 141 3.61 -39.18 -20.64
C ILE A 141 4.71 -39.90 -21.43
N CYS A 142 5.94 -39.41 -21.38
CA CYS A 142 7.09 -40.04 -22.04
C CYS A 142 7.57 -41.25 -21.22
N PRO A 143 7.46 -42.49 -21.73
CA PRO A 143 7.85 -43.70 -20.99
C PRO A 143 9.36 -43.82 -20.75
N GLY A 144 10.19 -43.04 -21.45
CA GLY A 144 11.64 -43.02 -21.29
C GLY A 144 12.16 -42.00 -20.27
N CYS A 145 11.28 -41.16 -19.73
CA CYS A 145 11.64 -40.02 -18.86
C CYS A 145 11.09 -40.16 -17.43
N GLU A 146 10.53 -41.30 -17.05
CA GLU A 146 10.19 -41.58 -15.66
C GLU A 146 11.44 -41.45 -14.78
N VAL A 147 11.41 -40.49 -13.86
CA VAL A 147 12.32 -40.52 -12.71
C VAL A 147 11.93 -41.77 -11.94
N LYS A 148 12.76 -42.82 -12.06
CA LYS A 148 12.71 -43.93 -11.10
C LYS A 148 13.12 -43.33 -9.75
N ASP A 149 12.23 -43.46 -8.78
CA ASP A 149 12.51 -43.15 -7.36
C ASP A 149 13.76 -43.89 -6.87
#